data_AF-A0A2E3DQT4-F1
#
_entry.id   AF-A0A2E3DQT4-F1
#
_cell.length_a   1.000
_cell.length_b   1.000
_cell.length_c   1.000
_cell.angle_alpha   90.00
_cell.angle_beta   90.00
_cell.angle_gamma   90.00
#
_symmetry.space_group_name_H-M   'P 1'
#
loop_
_entity.id
_entity.type
_entity.pdbx_description
1 polymer ?
#
loop_
_entity_poly.entity_id
_entity_poly.type
_entity_poly.pdbx_seq_one_letter_code
_entity_poly.pdbx_strand_id
1 'polypeptide(L)'
;MINLTSYQRLIAIILFFLVLIPSCTKEDPTRHLNLGNWYLQRGLVDEAIMEFREVSRLFSGDQSKLKRKEFNILGTAHLKLAIAYTKKGWWEYALNEAKRSFEITPNKDCHDLIALIDEKLALKSE
;
A
#
# COMPACT_ATOMS: atom_id res chain seq x y z
N MET A 1 -51.50 8.84 16.08
CA MET A 1 -50.63 9.98 16.44
C MET A 1 -49.30 9.44 16.93
N ILE A 2 -48.24 9.58 16.13
CA ILE A 2 -46.90 9.12 16.50
C ILE A 2 -46.35 10.06 17.58
N ASN A 3 -45.90 9.51 18.71
CA ASN A 3 -45.53 10.28 19.89
C ASN A 3 -44.12 10.88 19.73
N LEU A 4 -44.02 12.21 19.61
CA LEU A 4 -42.78 12.96 19.36
C LEU A 4 -41.65 12.61 20.35
N THR A 5 -42.02 12.32 21.60
CA THR A 5 -41.07 11.93 22.66
C THR A 5 -40.50 10.52 22.46
N SER A 6 -41.26 9.60 21.88
CA SER A 6 -40.80 8.25 21.54
C SER A 6 -39.80 8.30 20.37
N TYR A 7 -40.03 9.20 19.41
CA TYR A 7 -39.13 9.43 18.28
C TYR A 7 -37.78 10.02 18.71
N GLN A 8 -37.79 11.00 19.62
CA GLN A 8 -36.56 11.58 20.18
C GLN A 8 -35.75 10.56 20.98
N ARG A 9 -36.42 9.68 21.74
CA ARG A 9 -35.75 8.56 22.44
C ARG A 9 -35.14 7.55 21.46
N LEU A 10 -35.85 7.21 20.39
CA LEU A 10 -35.35 6.31 19.35
C LEU A 10 -34.12 6.89 18.63
N ILE A 11 -34.16 8.18 18.29
CA ILE A 11 -33.01 8.88 17.70
C ILE A 11 -31.82 8.88 18.66
N ALA A 12 -32.04 9.19 19.94
CA ALA A 12 -30.97 9.20 20.93
C ALA A 12 -30.31 7.82 21.09
N ILE A 13 -31.11 6.75 21.04
CA ILE A 13 -30.60 5.36 21.07
C ILE A 13 -29.78 5.05 19.80
N ILE A 14 -30.25 5.43 18.61
CA ILE A 14 -29.53 5.23 17.35
C ILE A 14 -28.20 5.99 17.34
N LEU A 15 -28.20 7.25 17.81
CA LEU A 15 -26.97 8.07 17.91
C LEU A 15 -25.99 7.48 18.92
N PHE A 16 -26.46 6.93 20.03
CA PHE A 16 -25.63 6.25 21.02
C PHE A 16 -24.94 5.00 20.44
N PHE A 17 -25.65 4.20 19.63
CA PHE A 17 -25.05 3.04 18.95
C PHE A 17 -24.09 3.41 17.82
N LEU A 18 -24.28 4.55 17.15
CA LEU A 18 -23.35 5.08 16.14
C LEU A 18 -21.99 5.48 16.73
N VAL A 19 -21.99 6.03 17.96
CA VAL A 19 -20.77 6.41 18.70
C VAL A 19 -20.03 5.19 19.24
N LEU A 20 -20.71 4.05 19.39
CA LEU A 20 -20.15 2.81 19.93
C LEU A 20 -19.42 1.94 18.91
N ILE A 21 -19.34 2.31 17.63
CA ILE A 21 -18.55 1.56 16.64
C ILE A 21 -17.08 1.89 16.88
N PRO A 22 -16.30 1.03 17.57
CA PRO A 22 -14.89 1.28 17.74
C PRO A 22 -14.26 0.91 16.41
N SER A 23 -13.92 1.92 15.60
CA SER A 23 -13.17 1.70 14.36
C SER A 23 -11.72 1.36 14.70
N CYS A 24 -11.50 0.20 15.31
CA CYS A 24 -10.18 -0.35 15.57
C CYS A 24 -10.10 -1.74 14.92
N THR A 25 -10.33 -1.77 13.61
CA THR A 25 -9.91 -2.92 12.81
C THR A 25 -8.43 -2.73 12.51
N LYS A 26 -7.58 -3.62 13.03
CA LYS A 26 -6.19 -3.72 12.60
C LYS A 26 -6.19 -4.03 11.11
N GLU A 27 -5.82 -3.04 10.29
CA GLU A 27 -5.75 -3.20 8.83
C GLU A 27 -4.72 -4.27 8.47
N ASP A 28 -5.07 -5.15 7.52
CA ASP A 28 -4.20 -6.21 7.02
C ASP A 28 -3.46 -5.71 5.76
N PRO A 29 -2.14 -5.51 5.81
CA PRO A 29 -1.36 -5.02 4.67
C PRO A 29 -1.47 -5.92 3.43
N THR A 30 -1.76 -7.21 3.60
CA THR A 30 -1.97 -8.14 2.50
C THR A 30 -3.16 -7.75 1.62
N ARG A 31 -4.20 -7.12 2.19
CA ARG A 31 -5.36 -6.67 1.42
C ARG A 31 -4.99 -5.57 0.43
N HIS A 32 -4.26 -4.56 0.91
CA HIS A 32 -3.74 -3.49 0.07
C HIS A 32 -2.82 -4.03 -1.02
N LEU A 33 -1.92 -4.98 -0.70
CA LEU A 33 -1.05 -5.61 -1.70
C LEU A 33 -1.86 -6.32 -2.81
N ASN A 34 -2.90 -7.08 -2.43
CA ASN A 34 -3.74 -7.78 -3.39
C ASN A 34 -4.58 -6.81 -4.24
N LEU A 35 -5.12 -5.76 -3.63
CA LEU A 35 -5.92 -4.75 -4.32
C LEU A 35 -5.06 -3.94 -5.29
N GLY A 36 -3.85 -3.54 -4.88
CA GLY A 36 -2.89 -2.87 -5.76
C GLY A 36 -2.49 -3.75 -6.95
N ASN A 37 -2.30 -5.06 -6.74
CA ASN A 37 -2.05 -5.98 -7.85
C ASN A 37 -3.24 -6.04 -8.84
N TRP A 38 -4.47 -6.06 -8.32
CA TRP A 38 -5.67 -6.02 -9.14
C TRP A 38 -5.76 -4.73 -9.97
N TYR A 39 -5.54 -3.57 -9.35
CA TYR A 39 -5.50 -2.28 -10.05
C TYR A 39 -4.42 -2.26 -11.14
N LEU A 40 -3.22 -2.74 -10.82
CA LEU A 40 -2.10 -2.79 -11.77
C LEU A 40 -2.40 -3.68 -12.98
N GLN A 41 -3.08 -4.81 -12.78
CA GLN A 41 -3.54 -5.70 -13.86
C GLN A 41 -4.63 -5.08 -14.75
N ARG A 42 -5.35 -4.07 -14.24
CA ARG A 42 -6.34 -3.29 -14.99
C ARG A 42 -5.75 -2.04 -15.64
N GLY A 43 -4.46 -1.77 -15.44
CA GLY A 43 -3.81 -0.55 -15.92
C GLY A 43 -4.16 0.71 -15.10
N LEU A 44 -4.82 0.52 -13.95
CA LEU A 44 -5.15 1.57 -12.98
C LEU A 44 -3.91 1.82 -12.10
N VAL A 45 -2.91 2.48 -12.71
CA VAL A 45 -1.56 2.56 -12.12
C VAL A 45 -1.54 3.48 -10.89
N ASP A 46 -2.31 4.56 -10.87
CA ASP A 46 -2.34 5.49 -9.74
C ASP A 46 -2.98 4.85 -8.51
N GLU A 47 -4.08 4.13 -8.69
CA GLU A 47 -4.75 3.36 -7.65
C GLU A 47 -3.84 2.26 -7.12
N ALA A 48 -3.12 1.57 -8.00
CA ALA A 48 -2.13 0.58 -7.57
C ALA A 48 -1.03 1.21 -6.69
N ILE A 49 -0.51 2.39 -7.07
CA ILE A 49 0.48 3.12 -6.27
C ILE A 49 -0.07 3.48 -4.90
N MET A 50 -1.32 3.97 -4.82
CA MET A 50 -1.94 4.30 -3.54
C MET A 50 -2.01 3.07 -2.62
N GLU A 51 -2.50 1.94 -3.12
CA GLU A 51 -2.61 0.71 -2.33
C GLU A 51 -1.24 0.18 -1.86
N PHE A 52 -0.23 0.18 -2.73
CA PHE A 52 1.09 -0.29 -2.31
C PHE A 52 1.75 0.65 -1.28
N ARG A 53 1.51 1.96 -1.35
CA ARG A 53 1.98 2.92 -0.32
C ARG A 53 1.32 2.68 1.04
N GLU A 54 0.06 2.25 1.06
CA GLU A 54 -0.62 1.91 2.32
C GLU A 54 0.04 0.74 3.04
N VAL A 55 0.63 -0.23 2.32
CA VAL A 55 1.45 -1.28 2.94
C VAL A 55 2.64 -0.69 3.69
N SER A 56 3.38 0.24 3.06
CA SER A 56 4.50 0.92 3.70
C SER A 56 4.04 1.77 4.90
N ARG A 57 2.87 2.43 4.81
CA ARG A 57 2.28 3.17 5.94
C ARG A 57 1.97 2.26 7.12
N LEU A 58 1.39 1.08 6.87
CA LEU A 58 1.05 0.13 7.93
C LEU A 58 2.28 -0.47 8.62
N PHE A 59 3.44 -0.48 7.94
CA PHE A 59 4.73 -0.90 8.47
C PHE A 59 5.67 0.27 8.81
N SER A 60 5.16 1.49 8.98
CA SER A 60 5.99 2.69 9.27
C SER A 60 6.48 2.78 10.71
N GLY A 61 6.06 1.86 11.58
CA GLY A 61 6.51 1.78 12.97
C GLY A 61 7.92 1.20 13.10
N ASP A 62 8.22 0.65 14.28
CA ASP A 62 9.49 -0.03 14.53
C ASP A 62 9.58 -1.34 13.71
N GLN A 63 10.29 -1.25 12.57
CA GLN A 63 10.45 -2.36 11.65
C GLN A 63 11.25 -3.53 12.23
N SER A 64 12.02 -3.33 13.31
CA SER A 64 12.76 -4.42 13.97
C SER A 64 11.84 -5.48 14.59
N LYS A 65 10.56 -5.13 14.81
CA LYS A 65 9.53 -6.04 15.33
C LYS A 65 8.82 -6.85 14.25
N LEU A 66 9.10 -6.59 12.97
CA LEU A 66 8.47 -7.31 11.88
C LEU A 66 8.93 -8.75 11.85
N LYS A 67 7.97 -9.64 11.60
CA LYS A 67 8.21 -11.06 11.34
C LYS A 67 8.61 -11.23 9.88
N ARG A 68 9.24 -12.36 9.56
CA ARG A 68 9.63 -12.72 8.19
C ARG A 68 8.51 -12.54 7.15
N LYS A 69 7.28 -12.91 7.49
CA LYS A 69 6.12 -12.72 6.60
C LYS A 69 5.85 -11.24 6.32
N GLU A 70 5.98 -10.37 7.33
CA GLU A 70 5.73 -8.94 7.20
C GLU A 70 6.84 -8.26 6.40
N PHE A 71 8.11 -8.65 6.59
CA PHE A 71 9.21 -8.22 5.72
C PHE A 71 8.98 -8.62 4.26
N ASN A 72 8.52 -9.85 4.01
CA ASN A 72 8.20 -10.29 2.65
C ASN A 72 7.08 -9.43 2.03
N ILE A 73 6.03 -9.10 2.79
CA ILE A 73 4.93 -8.26 2.31
C ILE A 73 5.45 -6.85 2.00
N LEU A 74 6.21 -6.25 2.92
CA LEU A 74 6.77 -4.91 2.76
C LEU A 74 7.72 -4.83 1.57
N GLY A 75 8.67 -5.78 1.44
CA GLY A 75 9.58 -5.87 0.30
C GLY A 75 8.80 -6.04 -1.01
N THR A 76 7.80 -6.93 -1.04
CA THR A 76 6.94 -7.10 -2.23
C THR A 76 6.21 -5.79 -2.59
N ALA A 77 5.69 -5.05 -1.62
CA ALA A 77 5.03 -3.77 -1.89
C ALA A 77 5.99 -2.74 -2.51
N HIS A 78 7.23 -2.62 -2.00
CA HIS A 78 8.26 -1.77 -2.60
C HIS A 78 8.62 -2.21 -4.03
N LEU A 79 8.75 -3.51 -4.29
CA LEU A 79 8.95 -4.01 -5.66
C LEU A 79 7.77 -3.63 -6.58
N LYS A 80 6.54 -3.74 -6.09
CA LYS A 80 5.34 -3.38 -6.86
C LYS A 80 5.23 -1.87 -7.10
N LEU A 81 5.63 -1.03 -6.14
CA LEU A 81 5.76 0.42 -6.34
C LEU A 81 6.78 0.73 -7.43
N ALA A 82 7.94 0.07 -7.41
CA ALA A 82 8.94 0.25 -8.45
C ALA A 82 8.36 -0.05 -9.85
N ILE A 83 7.68 -1.19 -10.01
CA ILE A 83 7.00 -1.57 -11.26
C ILE A 83 5.91 -0.58 -11.66
N ALA A 84 5.14 -0.04 -10.71
CA ALA A 84 4.12 0.95 -11.01
C ALA A 84 4.73 2.29 -11.45
N TYR A 85 5.83 2.72 -10.83
CA TYR A 85 6.56 3.92 -11.22
C TYR A 85 7.27 3.78 -12.57
N THR A 86 7.79 2.59 -12.92
CA THR A 86 8.32 2.37 -14.29
C THR A 86 7.22 2.53 -15.35
N LYS A 87 6.00 2.06 -15.07
CA LYS A 87 4.84 2.29 -15.96
C LYS A 87 4.46 3.76 -16.12
N LYS A 88 4.72 4.60 -15.09
CA LYS A 88 4.56 6.06 -15.16
C LYS A 88 5.74 6.77 -15.83
N GLY A 89 6.86 6.08 -16.04
CA GLY A 89 8.10 6.68 -16.50
C GLY A 89 8.81 7.52 -15.43
N TRP A 90 8.49 7.30 -14.15
CA TRP A 90 9.10 7.94 -13.00
C TRP A 90 10.31 7.13 -12.53
N TRP A 91 11.36 7.12 -13.34
CA TRP A 91 12.47 6.18 -13.24
C TRP A 91 13.28 6.31 -11.95
N GLU A 92 13.50 7.53 -11.46
CA GLU A 92 14.24 7.79 -10.23
C GLU A 92 13.47 7.25 -9.01
N TYR A 93 12.15 7.48 -8.96
CA TYR A 93 11.29 6.90 -7.93
C TYR A 93 11.26 5.38 -8.03
N ALA A 94 11.16 4.84 -9.24
CA ALA A 94 11.18 3.40 -9.47
C ALA A 94 12.47 2.76 -8.96
N LEU A 95 13.62 3.38 -9.23
CA LEU A 95 14.92 2.92 -8.78
C LEU A 95 15.02 2.90 -7.25
N ASN A 96 14.56 3.98 -6.60
CA ASN A 96 14.58 4.08 -5.15
C ASN A 96 13.75 2.97 -4.49
N GLU A 97 12.54 2.72 -4.99
CA GLU A 97 11.68 1.65 -4.47
C GLU A 97 12.24 0.25 -4.74
N ALA A 98 12.86 0.03 -5.90
CA ALA A 98 13.48 -1.25 -6.24
C ALA A 98 14.68 -1.55 -5.31
N LYS A 99 15.52 -0.54 -5.06
CA LYS A 99 16.63 -0.62 -4.09
C LYS A 99 16.11 -0.88 -2.69
N ARG A 100 15.06 -0.18 -2.26
CA ARG A 100 14.44 -0.40 -0.95
C ARG A 100 13.90 -1.82 -0.80
N SER A 101 13.24 -2.35 -1.83
CA SER A 101 12.78 -3.73 -1.86
C SER A 101 13.95 -4.71 -1.70
N PHE A 102 15.05 -4.49 -2.42
CA PHE A 102 16.23 -5.33 -2.34
C PHE A 102 16.88 -5.29 -0.95
N GLU A 103 16.96 -4.13 -0.31
CA GLU A 103 17.46 -3.99 1.07
C GLU A 103 16.62 -4.79 2.07
N ILE A 104 15.29 -4.80 1.89
CA ILE A 104 14.35 -5.46 2.80
C ILE A 104 14.34 -6.98 2.60
N THR A 105 14.27 -7.42 1.34
CA THR A 105 14.25 -8.84 1.00
C THR A 105 15.02 -9.03 -0.31
N PRO A 106 16.34 -9.27 -0.23
CA PRO A 106 17.16 -9.48 -1.41
C PRO A 106 16.63 -10.64 -2.25
N ASN A 107 16.36 -10.38 -3.53
CA ASN A 107 15.91 -11.37 -4.49
C ASN A 107 16.29 -10.97 -5.91
N LYS A 108 16.22 -11.95 -6.82
CA LYS A 108 16.61 -11.79 -8.23
C LYS A 108 15.76 -10.74 -8.95
N ASP A 109 14.44 -10.74 -8.76
CA ASP A 109 13.53 -9.83 -9.47
C ASP A 109 13.86 -8.36 -9.18
N CYS A 110 14.21 -8.03 -7.94
CA CYS A 110 14.61 -6.67 -7.57
C CYS A 110 15.96 -6.31 -8.19
N HIS A 111 16.93 -7.22 -8.15
CA HIS A 111 18.24 -7.00 -8.75
C HIS A 111 18.14 -6.74 -10.27
N ASP A 112 17.37 -7.57 -10.98
CA ASP A 112 17.16 -7.44 -12.41
C ASP A 112 16.41 -6.15 -12.75
N LEU A 113 15.41 -5.77 -11.94
CA LEU A 113 14.68 -4.51 -12.13
C LEU A 113 15.57 -3.27 -11.91
N ILE A 114 16.45 -3.28 -10.91
CA ILE A 114 17.41 -2.19 -10.66
C ILE A 114 18.30 -2.00 -11.88
N ALA A 115 18.89 -3.09 -12.39
CA ALA A 115 19.78 -3.04 -13.56
C ALA A 115 19.07 -2.45 -14.80
N LEU A 116 17.84 -2.88 -15.07
CA LEU A 116 17.04 -2.36 -16.18
C LEU A 116 16.70 -0.87 -16.04
N ILE A 117 16.42 -0.40 -14.82
CA ILE A 117 16.13 1.02 -14.57
C ILE A 117 17.41 1.85 -14.70
N ASP A 118 18.54 1.38 -14.18
CA ASP A 118 19.83 2.07 -14.29
C ASP A 118 20.26 2.21 -15.77
N GLU A 119 20.12 1.15 -16.58
CA GLU A 119 20.35 1.21 -18.03
C GLU A 119 19.44 2.25 -18.69
N LYS A 120 18.15 2.26 -18.34
CA LYS A 120 17.18 3.21 -18.89
C LYS A 120 17.53 4.66 -18.55
N LEU A 121 18.03 4.91 -17.35
CA LEU A 121 18.45 6.24 -16.90
C LEU A 121 19.72 6.70 -17.63
N ALA A 122 20.70 5.81 -17.82
CA ALA A 122 21.91 6.11 -18.58
C ALA A 122 21.59 6.53 -20.02
N LEU A 123 20.70 5.80 -20.70
CA LEU A 123 20.25 6.12 -22.06
C LEU A 123 19.48 7.45 -22.18
N LYS A 124 18.95 7.98 -21.07
CA LYS A 124 18.24 9.26 -21.05
C LYS A 124 19.15 10.46 -20.77
N SER A 125 20.33 10.22 -20.20
CA SER A 125 21.32 11.26 -19.91
C SER A 125 22.21 11.61 -21.11
N GLU A 126 22.11 10.85 -22.21
CA GLU A 126 22.76 11.08 -23.50
C GLU A 126 21.84 11.86 -24.45
#